data_AF-A0A099L1X7-F1
#
_entry.id   AF-A0A099L1X7-F1
#
_cell.length_a   1.000
_cell.length_b   1.000
_cell.length_c   1.000
_cell.angle_alpha   90.00
_cell.angle_beta   90.00
_cell.angle_gamma   90.00
#
_symmetry.space_group_name_H-M   'P 1'
#
loop_
_entity.id
_entity.type
_entity.pdbx_description
1 polymer ?
#
loop_
_entity_poly.entity_id
_entity_poly.type
_entity_poly.pdbx_seq_one_letter_code
_entity_poly.pdbx_strand_id
1 'polypeptide(L)'
;MTIVYLHGHGSWKPSMGYTKVPSNCSLTFYTHFAKLLNATMVKQIMAGTYTKTESEHSAFKTVPNLQISSLTQGQVNNAHSWGGGVSPYILHTLPVAPKTRISLSDVMANCTAVYGKKLDFHWLCCQSLGLSKVGGREFGLNASDRTAQAGHNGQYLFKWKDVNGVQQ
;
A
#
# COMPACT_ATOMS: atom_id res chain seq x y z
N MET A 1 7.39 -3.83 -19.70
CA MET A 1 7.37 -4.19 -18.28
C MET A 1 5.97 -3.96 -17.80
N THR A 2 5.33 -4.92 -17.16
CA THR A 2 3.92 -4.81 -16.77
C THR A 2 3.83 -4.27 -15.35
N ILE A 3 3.05 -3.21 -15.16
CA ILE A 3 2.82 -2.63 -13.83
C ILE A 3 1.76 -3.46 -13.10
N VAL A 4 2.03 -3.84 -11.86
CA VAL A 4 1.08 -4.53 -10.97
C VAL A 4 0.83 -3.64 -9.77
N TYR A 5 -0.35 -3.02 -9.72
CA TYR A 5 -0.81 -2.26 -8.58
C TYR A 5 -1.35 -3.19 -7.50
N LEU A 6 -0.66 -3.28 -6.37
CA LEU A 6 -1.08 -4.06 -5.21
C LEU A 6 -1.95 -3.19 -4.31
N HIS A 7 -3.27 -3.38 -4.34
CA HIS A 7 -4.20 -2.51 -3.62
C HIS A 7 -5.03 -3.26 -2.58
N GLY A 8 -5.01 -2.74 -1.36
CA GLY A 8 -5.48 -3.42 -0.17
C GLY A 8 -5.19 -2.61 1.09
N HIS A 9 -5.36 -3.24 2.24
CA HIS A 9 -4.83 -2.72 3.49
C HIS A 9 -3.52 -3.42 3.82
N GLY A 10 -2.47 -2.63 4.06
CA GLY A 10 -1.13 -3.15 4.26
C GLY A 10 -0.68 -3.02 5.71
N SER A 11 -0.01 -4.06 6.20
CA SER A 11 0.56 -4.09 7.55
C SER A 11 1.84 -4.91 7.61
N TRP A 12 2.74 -4.56 8.51
CA TRP A 12 3.93 -5.37 8.80
C TRP A 12 4.26 -5.36 10.29
N LYS A 13 4.77 -6.48 10.79
CA LYS A 13 5.39 -6.60 12.13
C LYS A 13 6.64 -7.46 12.02
N PRO A 14 7.63 -7.31 12.92
CA PRO A 14 8.89 -8.05 12.82
C PRO A 14 8.73 -9.58 12.68
N SER A 15 7.72 -10.16 13.33
CA SER A 15 7.45 -11.60 13.25
C SER A 15 6.97 -12.09 11.87
N MET A 16 6.65 -11.18 10.94
CA MET A 16 6.33 -11.52 9.54
C MET A 16 7.60 -11.68 8.68
N GLY A 17 8.75 -11.26 9.20
CA GLY A 17 10.04 -11.42 8.54
C GLY A 17 10.21 -10.57 7.28
N TYR A 18 11.11 -11.03 6.42
CA TYR A 18 11.55 -10.36 5.20
C TYR A 18 11.46 -11.33 4.01
N THR A 19 11.32 -10.77 2.81
CA THR A 19 11.32 -11.51 1.55
C THR A 19 12.24 -10.83 0.56
N LYS A 20 12.60 -11.53 -0.53
CA LYS A 20 13.38 -10.96 -1.63
C LYS A 20 12.47 -10.60 -2.79
N VAL A 21 12.74 -9.48 -3.43
CA VAL A 21 12.15 -9.13 -4.72
C VAL A 21 12.61 -10.17 -5.76
N PRO A 22 11.71 -10.79 -6.55
CA PRO A 22 12.10 -11.78 -7.55
C PRO A 22 13.06 -11.22 -8.61
N SER A 23 13.80 -12.12 -9.27
CA SER A 23 14.91 -11.77 -10.19
C SER A 23 14.53 -10.86 -11.35
N ASN A 24 13.26 -10.88 -11.76
CA ASN A 24 12.74 -10.11 -12.88
C ASN A 24 11.71 -9.06 -12.44
N CYS A 25 11.77 -8.64 -11.18
CA CYS A 25 10.79 -7.73 -10.63
C CYS A 25 11.44 -6.49 -9.99
N SER A 26 10.65 -5.44 -9.91
CA SER A 26 10.90 -4.26 -9.07
C SER A 26 9.72 -4.07 -8.12
N LEU A 27 9.95 -3.36 -7.03
CA LEU A 27 8.94 -3.01 -6.04
C LEU A 27 9.09 -1.55 -5.61
N THR A 28 8.01 -0.80 -5.74
CA THR A 28 7.96 0.63 -5.41
C THR A 28 7.03 0.88 -4.22
N PHE A 29 7.54 1.60 -3.23
CA PHE A 29 6.79 2.13 -2.10
C PHE A 29 6.65 3.64 -2.20
N TYR A 30 5.45 4.15 -1.90
CA TYR A 30 5.09 5.56 -2.00
C TYR A 30 5.02 6.29 -0.65
N THR A 31 5.20 5.55 0.44
CA THR A 31 5.12 6.08 1.80
C THR A 31 6.24 5.50 2.64
N HIS A 32 6.64 6.21 3.70
CA HIS A 32 7.45 5.61 4.76
C HIS A 32 6.64 4.57 5.54
N PHE A 33 7.32 3.71 6.30
CA PHE A 33 6.68 2.88 7.32
C PHE A 33 5.83 3.72 8.28
N ALA A 34 4.75 3.12 8.79
CA ALA A 34 3.77 3.74 9.66
C ALA A 34 2.96 4.92 9.07
N LYS A 35 3.15 5.27 7.79
CA LYS A 35 2.31 6.27 7.11
C LYS A 35 1.17 5.62 6.35
N LEU A 36 0.00 6.25 6.43
CA LEU A 36 -1.16 5.89 5.63
C LEU A 36 -1.01 6.41 4.20
N LEU A 37 -1.36 5.58 3.23
CA LEU A 37 -1.49 5.99 1.84
C LEU A 37 -2.92 6.48 1.62
N ASN A 38 -3.09 7.78 1.37
CA ASN A 38 -4.42 8.36 1.22
C ASN A 38 -5.01 8.03 -0.18
N ALA A 39 -6.34 8.04 -0.31
CA ALA A 39 -7.01 7.67 -1.57
C ALA A 39 -6.68 8.62 -2.74
N THR A 40 -6.39 9.90 -2.46
CA THR A 40 -5.97 10.88 -3.49
C THR A 40 -4.63 10.50 -4.10
N MET A 41 -3.66 10.08 -3.28
CA MET A 41 -2.36 9.58 -3.72
C MET A 41 -2.54 8.32 -4.56
N VAL A 42 -3.35 7.36 -4.09
CA VAL A 42 -3.63 6.13 -4.85
C VAL A 42 -4.15 6.47 -6.24
N LYS A 43 -5.13 7.39 -6.32
CA LYS A 43 -5.68 7.86 -7.61
C LYS A 43 -4.61 8.49 -8.50
N GLN A 44 -3.76 9.36 -7.97
CA GLN A 44 -2.70 10.02 -8.75
C GLN A 44 -1.60 9.05 -9.20
N ILE A 45 -1.25 8.06 -8.37
CA ILE A 45 -0.29 7.01 -8.73
C ILE A 45 -0.84 6.17 -9.87
N MET A 46 -2.09 5.71 -9.76
CA MET A 46 -2.75 4.94 -10.82
C MET A 46 -2.95 5.78 -12.09
N ALA A 47 -3.15 7.10 -11.96
CA ALA A 47 -3.23 8.01 -13.10
C ALA A 47 -1.87 8.37 -13.71
N GLY A 48 -0.74 7.93 -13.12
CA GLY A 48 0.61 8.28 -13.57
C GLY A 48 1.04 9.73 -13.28
N THR A 49 0.27 10.48 -12.49
CA THR A 49 0.55 11.89 -12.17
C THR A 49 1.31 12.08 -10.87
N TYR A 50 1.45 11.04 -10.05
CA TYR A 50 2.27 11.05 -8.83
C TYR A 50 3.65 10.46 -9.08
N THR A 51 4.68 11.30 -9.11
CA THR A 51 6.06 10.90 -9.46
C THR A 51 6.96 10.67 -8.26
N LYS A 52 6.54 11.05 -7.05
CA LYS A 52 7.35 10.91 -5.84
C LYS A 52 7.30 9.47 -5.36
N THR A 53 8.45 8.82 -5.27
CA THR A 53 8.59 7.52 -4.62
C THR A 53 9.33 7.68 -3.30
N GLU A 54 9.03 6.82 -2.34
CA GLU A 54 9.78 6.76 -1.08
C GLU A 54 10.97 5.82 -1.21
N SER A 55 10.72 4.62 -1.75
CA SER A 55 11.79 3.67 -2.01
C SER A 55 11.45 2.75 -3.16
N GLU A 56 12.48 2.38 -3.90
CA GLU A 56 12.43 1.47 -5.04
C GLU A 56 13.42 0.35 -4.82
N HIS A 57 12.95 -0.88 -4.98
CA HIS A 57 13.71 -2.09 -4.68
C HIS A 57 13.78 -2.95 -5.93
N SER A 58 14.98 -3.08 -6.48
CA SER A 58 15.24 -3.93 -7.64
C SER A 58 15.35 -5.41 -7.26
N ALA A 59 15.49 -6.26 -8.28
CA ALA A 59 15.67 -7.70 -8.14
C ALA A 59 16.64 -8.09 -7.00
N PHE A 60 16.27 -9.15 -6.27
CA PHE A 60 17.00 -9.75 -5.16
C PHE A 60 17.16 -8.89 -3.89
N LYS A 61 16.71 -7.63 -3.91
CA LYS A 61 16.70 -6.79 -2.70
C LYS A 61 15.78 -7.39 -1.66
N THR A 62 16.23 -7.34 -0.41
CA THR A 62 15.47 -7.83 0.74
C THR A 62 14.57 -6.71 1.25
N VAL A 63 13.28 -6.99 1.37
CA VAL A 63 12.25 -6.06 1.83
C VAL A 63 11.40 -6.70 2.93
N PRO A 64 10.76 -5.92 3.80
CA PRO A 64 9.79 -6.45 4.75
C PRO A 64 8.69 -7.26 4.07
N ASN A 65 8.39 -8.45 4.58
CA ASN A 65 7.34 -9.30 4.03
C ASN A 65 5.96 -8.81 4.51
N LEU A 66 5.53 -7.68 3.96
CA LEU A 66 4.26 -7.03 4.29
C LEU A 66 3.09 -7.98 4.05
N GLN A 67 2.03 -7.84 4.84
CA GLN A 67 0.75 -8.47 4.56
C GLN A 67 -0.19 -7.47 3.90
N ILE A 68 -0.88 -7.94 2.88
CA ILE A 68 -2.02 -7.24 2.27
C ILE A 68 -3.31 -7.95 2.71
N SER A 69 -4.35 -7.18 3.02
CA SER A 69 -5.69 -7.68 3.28
C SER A 69 -6.71 -7.06 2.33
N SER A 70 -7.84 -7.75 2.14
CA SER A 70 -8.88 -7.33 1.20
C SER A 70 -9.45 -5.96 1.51
N LEU A 71 -9.78 -5.23 0.45
CA LEU A 71 -10.60 -4.03 0.50
C LEU A 71 -12.08 -4.40 0.70
N THR A 72 -12.93 -3.42 0.97
CA THR A 72 -14.39 -3.58 0.80
C THR A 72 -14.76 -3.58 -0.67
N GLN A 73 -15.93 -4.13 -1.03
CA GLN A 73 -16.37 -4.15 -2.43
C GLN A 73 -16.45 -2.74 -3.04
N GLY A 74 -16.94 -1.75 -2.29
CA GLY A 74 -16.99 -0.36 -2.75
C GLY A 74 -15.60 0.22 -3.03
N GLN A 75 -14.59 -0.13 -2.24
CA GLN A 75 -13.21 0.30 -2.46
C GLN A 75 -12.59 -0.38 -3.69
N VAL A 76 -12.87 -1.66 -3.93
CA VAL A 76 -12.46 -2.36 -5.17
C VAL A 76 -13.08 -1.69 -6.40
N ASN A 77 -14.38 -1.41 -6.36
CA ASN A 77 -15.09 -0.74 -7.46
C ASN A 77 -14.50 0.64 -7.74
N ASN A 78 -14.18 1.41 -6.70
CA ASN A 78 -13.52 2.71 -6.85
C ASN A 78 -12.12 2.58 -7.46
N ALA A 79 -11.33 1.60 -7.05
CA ALA A 79 -10.00 1.38 -7.61
C ALA A 79 -10.04 1.08 -9.12
N HIS A 80 -11.01 0.28 -9.56
CA HIS A 80 -11.22 0.02 -10.99
C HIS A 80 -11.66 1.27 -11.76
N SER A 81 -12.42 2.19 -11.14
CA SER A 81 -12.83 3.44 -11.79
C SER A 81 -11.73 4.50 -11.85
N TRP A 82 -10.66 4.36 -11.06
CA TRP A 82 -9.51 5.26 -11.11
C TRP A 82 -8.58 5.00 -12.30
N GLY A 83 -8.75 3.86 -12.97
CA GLY A 83 -8.53 3.73 -14.41
C GLY A 83 -7.19 4.24 -14.97
N GLY A 84 -6.08 3.93 -14.30
CA GLY A 84 -4.82 3.51 -14.92
C GLY A 84 -4.31 4.30 -16.13
N GLY A 85 -3.90 5.56 -15.95
CA GLY A 85 -3.23 6.37 -17.00
C GLY A 85 -1.90 5.78 -17.51
N VAL A 86 -1.52 4.61 -16.98
CA VAL A 86 -0.33 3.83 -17.30
C VAL A 86 -0.78 2.47 -17.81
N SER A 87 -0.58 2.21 -19.10
CA SER A 87 -0.89 0.93 -19.76
C SER A 87 0.40 0.32 -20.30
N PRO A 88 0.59 -1.02 -20.24
CA PRO A 88 -0.29 -2.02 -19.63
C PRO A 88 -0.13 -2.14 -18.11
N TYR A 89 -1.24 -2.23 -17.37
CA TYR A 89 -1.27 -2.46 -15.93
C TYR A 89 -2.22 -3.59 -15.51
N ILE A 90 -1.97 -4.14 -14.32
CA ILE A 90 -2.79 -5.11 -13.62
C ILE A 90 -3.11 -4.53 -12.25
N LEU A 91 -4.40 -4.43 -11.91
CA LEU A 91 -4.83 -4.12 -10.55
C LEU A 91 -5.02 -5.44 -9.79
N HIS A 92 -4.15 -5.71 -8.81
CA HIS A 92 -4.26 -6.88 -7.95
C HIS A 92 -4.94 -6.50 -6.63
N THR A 93 -6.14 -7.02 -6.41
CA THR A 93 -6.88 -6.94 -5.15
C THR A 93 -7.19 -8.35 -4.66
N LEU A 94 -7.26 -8.53 -3.33
CA LEU A 94 -7.68 -9.81 -2.76
C LEU A 94 -9.19 -9.97 -2.84
N PRO A 95 -9.70 -11.22 -2.89
CA PRO A 95 -11.12 -11.48 -2.71
C PRO A 95 -11.66 -10.80 -1.45
N VAL A 96 -12.77 -10.09 -1.61
CA VAL A 96 -13.46 -9.40 -0.50
C VAL A 96 -14.07 -10.46 0.42
N ALA A 97 -13.31 -10.87 1.43
CA ALA A 97 -13.76 -11.85 2.42
C ALA A 97 -13.15 -11.56 3.80
N PRO A 98 -13.87 -11.87 4.91
CA PRO A 98 -13.36 -11.64 6.25
C PRO A 98 -12.03 -12.35 6.47
N LYS A 99 -11.05 -11.63 7.04
CA LYS A 99 -9.73 -12.16 7.41
C LYS A 99 -8.87 -12.64 6.24
N THR A 100 -9.22 -12.34 4.99
CA THR A 100 -8.35 -12.63 3.84
C THR A 100 -7.08 -11.77 3.93
N ARG A 101 -5.95 -12.45 4.11
CA ARG A 101 -4.61 -11.86 4.16
C ARG A 101 -3.66 -12.74 3.38
N ILE A 102 -2.72 -12.11 2.69
CA ILE A 102 -1.65 -12.81 1.98
C ILE A 102 -0.35 -12.03 2.16
N SER A 103 0.77 -12.73 2.18
CA SER A 103 2.08 -12.11 2.30
C SER A 103 2.54 -11.52 0.97
N LEU A 104 3.41 -10.52 1.01
CA LEU A 104 4.01 -9.93 -0.18
C LEU A 104 4.80 -10.97 -0.97
N SER A 105 5.48 -11.91 -0.31
CA SER A 105 6.15 -13.03 -0.97
C SER A 105 5.17 -13.87 -1.80
N ASP A 106 4.02 -14.22 -1.25
CA ASP A 106 3.04 -15.07 -1.94
C ASP A 106 2.37 -14.31 -3.09
N VAL A 107 2.09 -13.02 -2.91
CA VAL A 107 1.55 -12.16 -3.98
C VAL A 107 2.53 -12.06 -5.15
N MET A 108 3.81 -11.77 -4.87
CA MET A 108 4.83 -11.70 -5.90
C MET A 108 4.98 -13.05 -6.61
N ALA A 109 5.01 -14.16 -5.88
CA ALA A 109 5.07 -15.50 -6.45
C ALA A 109 3.87 -15.80 -7.38
N ASN A 110 2.64 -15.52 -6.91
CA ASN A 110 1.42 -15.73 -7.70
C ASN A 110 1.40 -14.86 -8.95
N CYS A 111 1.72 -13.57 -8.83
CA CYS A 111 1.76 -12.67 -9.97
C CYS A 111 2.84 -13.06 -10.98
N THR A 112 4.04 -13.45 -10.53
CA THR A 112 5.11 -13.91 -11.42
C THR A 112 4.73 -15.21 -12.12
N ALA A 113 4.03 -16.14 -11.43
CA ALA A 113 3.54 -17.38 -12.03
C ALA A 113 2.48 -17.13 -13.12
N VAL A 114 1.57 -16.17 -12.90
CA VAL A 114 0.47 -15.87 -13.83
C VAL A 114 0.90 -14.97 -14.99
N TYR A 115 1.68 -13.92 -14.72
CA TYR A 115 1.95 -12.84 -15.69
C TYR A 115 3.37 -12.86 -16.28
N GLY A 116 4.24 -13.76 -15.82
CA GLY A 116 5.56 -13.99 -16.42
C GLY A 116 6.67 -13.03 -16.00
N LYS A 117 7.67 -12.87 -16.88
CA LYS A 117 9.07 -12.59 -16.52
C LYS A 117 9.51 -11.11 -16.52
N LYS A 118 8.61 -10.11 -16.37
CA LYS A 118 9.05 -8.75 -15.98
C LYS A 118 7.92 -7.90 -15.39
N LEU A 119 7.86 -7.83 -14.06
CA LEU A 119 6.79 -7.15 -13.32
C LEU A 119 7.33 -6.00 -12.48
N ASP A 120 6.63 -4.86 -12.51
CA ASP A 120 6.89 -3.74 -11.63
C ASP A 120 5.77 -3.64 -10.60
N PHE A 121 6.05 -3.97 -9.35
CA PHE A 121 5.06 -3.96 -8.30
C PHE A 121 4.97 -2.58 -7.66
N HIS A 122 3.76 -2.04 -7.58
CA HIS A 122 3.49 -0.76 -6.94
C HIS A 122 2.62 -1.02 -5.71
N TRP A 123 3.19 -0.77 -4.54
CA TRP A 123 2.51 -0.99 -3.27
C TRP A 123 1.53 0.16 -2.97
N LEU A 124 0.26 -0.05 -3.29
CA LEU A 124 -0.84 0.90 -3.05
C LEU A 124 -1.59 0.59 -1.76
N CYS A 125 -0.87 0.15 -0.74
CA CYS A 125 -1.41 -0.16 0.57
C CYS A 125 -0.73 0.69 1.64
N CYS A 126 -1.40 0.89 2.78
CA CYS A 126 -0.75 1.46 3.96
C CYS A 126 0.45 0.61 4.39
N GLN A 127 1.46 1.19 5.03
CA GLN A 127 2.54 0.44 5.67
C GLN A 127 2.38 0.48 7.18
N SER A 128 1.19 0.09 7.66
CA SER A 128 0.92 0.15 9.10
C SER A 128 1.85 -0.78 9.86
N LEU A 129 2.55 -0.26 10.88
CA LEU A 129 3.29 -1.12 11.78
C LEU A 129 2.24 -1.82 12.65
N GLY A 130 2.08 -3.13 12.46
CA GLY A 130 1.20 -3.99 13.25
C GLY A 130 1.75 -4.21 14.67
N LEU A 131 2.17 -3.12 15.32
CA LEU A 131 2.61 -3.09 16.70
C LEU A 131 1.47 -3.60 17.58
N SER A 132 1.83 -4.37 18.60
CA SER A 132 0.93 -4.77 19.67
C SER A 132 0.25 -3.52 20.24
N LYS A 133 -1.06 -3.59 20.49
CA LYS A 133 -1.77 -2.56 21.26
C LYS A 133 -1.09 -2.44 22.62
N VAL A 134 -0.35 -1.37 22.86
CA VAL A 134 0.24 -1.04 24.16
C VAL A 134 -0.75 -0.32 25.10
N GLY A 135 -2.06 -0.41 24.83
CA GLY A 135 -3.05 0.51 25.40
C GLY A 135 -3.04 1.86 24.68
N GLY A 136 -4.04 2.71 24.90
CA GLY A 136 -4.14 4.04 24.29
C GLY A 136 -4.74 4.08 22.88
N ARG A 137 -5.48 3.04 22.46
CA ARG A 137 -6.30 3.08 21.23
C ARG A 137 -7.28 4.25 21.24
N GLU A 138 -7.74 4.64 22.43
CA GLU A 138 -8.60 5.79 22.67
C GLU A 138 -7.91 7.13 22.39
N PHE A 139 -6.57 7.18 22.35
CA PHE A 139 -5.76 8.37 22.03
C PHE A 139 -5.14 8.31 20.61
N GLY A 140 -5.54 7.33 19.80
CA GLY A 140 -4.77 6.83 18.66
C GLY A 140 -4.32 7.88 17.65
N LEU A 141 -3.02 8.19 17.64
CA LEU A 141 -2.37 9.06 16.66
C LEU A 141 -2.13 8.30 15.34
N ASN A 142 -2.83 8.68 14.27
CA ASN A 142 -2.51 8.25 12.91
C ASN A 142 -1.93 9.42 12.12
N ALA A 143 -0.69 9.27 11.65
CA ALA A 143 -0.09 10.21 10.72
C ALA A 143 -0.44 9.82 9.28
N SER A 144 -1.06 10.75 8.56
CA SER A 144 -1.28 10.65 7.11
C SER A 144 -0.61 11.80 6.39
N ASP A 145 0.00 11.49 5.25
CA ASP A 145 0.61 12.50 4.38
C ASP A 145 -0.48 13.21 3.55
N ARG A 146 -0.49 14.55 3.56
CA ARG A 146 -1.40 15.38 2.74
C ARG A 146 -0.70 16.10 1.59
N THR A 147 0.57 15.84 1.30
CA THR A 147 1.30 16.55 0.22
C THR A 147 0.65 16.40 -1.16
N ALA A 148 -0.20 15.39 -1.35
CA ALA A 148 -0.95 15.16 -2.57
C ALA A 148 -2.25 15.97 -2.70
N GLN A 149 -2.70 16.66 -1.64
CA GLN A 149 -3.87 17.54 -1.67
C GLN A 149 -3.48 18.98 -1.96
N ALA A 150 -4.22 19.63 -2.86
CA ALA A 150 -4.02 21.03 -3.21
C ALA A 150 -4.06 21.91 -1.95
N GLY A 151 -3.05 22.77 -1.78
CA GLY A 151 -2.93 23.68 -0.64
C GLY A 151 -2.26 23.10 0.63
N HIS A 152 -1.85 21.83 0.63
CA HIS A 152 -1.31 21.15 1.82
C HIS A 152 0.14 20.63 1.65
N ASN A 153 0.99 21.40 0.96
CA ASN A 153 2.40 21.02 0.73
C ASN A 153 3.18 20.92 2.04
N GLY A 154 3.74 19.73 2.31
CA GLY A 154 4.58 19.48 3.48
C GLY A 154 3.83 19.28 4.81
N GLN A 155 2.49 19.21 4.78
CA GLN A 155 1.69 19.03 6.00
C GLN A 155 1.40 17.54 6.27
N TYR A 156 1.66 17.11 7.51
CA TYR A 156 1.20 15.84 8.04
C TYR A 156 -0.08 16.04 8.84
N LEU A 157 -1.08 15.20 8.60
CA LEU A 157 -2.29 15.19 9.41
C LEU A 157 -2.16 14.12 10.48
N PHE A 158 -2.30 14.53 11.73
CA PHE A 158 -2.43 13.63 12.86
C PHE A 158 -3.92 13.54 13.18
N LYS A 159 -4.54 12.40 12.92
CA LYS A 159 -5.88 12.14 13.44
C LYS A 159 -5.73 11.44 14.78
N TRP A 160 -6.22 12.05 15.85
CA TRP A 160 -6.39 11.40 17.14
C TRP A 160 -7.87 11.39 17.52
N LYS A 161 -8.20 10.44 18.39
CA LYS A 161 -9.48 10.45 19.10
C LYS A 161 -9.14 10.89 20.52
N ASP A 162 -9.95 11.74 21.11
CA ASP A 162 -9.91 11.94 22.56
C ASP A 162 -11.16 11.32 23.19
N VAL A 163 -11.28 11.40 24.52
CA VAL A 163 -12.45 10.91 25.27
C VAL A 163 -13.78 11.54 24.84
N ASN A 164 -13.76 12.66 24.09
CA ASN A 164 -14.93 13.43 23.71
C ASN A 164 -15.32 13.30 22.22
N GLY A 165 -14.48 12.68 21.36
CA GLY A 165 -14.81 12.48 19.94
C GLY A 165 -13.62 12.51 18.99
N VAL A 166 -13.90 12.58 17.69
CA VAL A 166 -12.87 12.73 16.63
C VAL A 166 -12.61 14.22 16.43
N GLN A 167 -11.38 14.67 16.67
CA GLN A 167 -10.89 15.98 16.23
C GLN A 167 -9.80 15.78 15.16
N GLN A 168 -9.76 16.70 14.20
CA GLN A 168 -8.88 16.65 13.02
C GLN A 168 -7.54 17.31 13.27
#